data_AF-A0A0V0ZCF4-F1
#
_entry.id   AF-A0A0V0ZCF4-F1
#
_cell.length_a   1.000
_cell.length_b   1.000
_cell.length_c   1.000
_cell.angle_alpha   90.00
_cell.angle_beta   90.00
_cell.angle_gamma   90.00
#
_symmetry.space_group_name_H-M   'P 1'
#
loop_
_entity.id
_entity.type
_entity.pdbx_description
1 polymer ?
#
loop_
_entity_poly.entity_id
_entity_poly.type
_entity_poly.pdbx_seq_one_letter_code
_entity_poly.pdbx_strand_id
1 'polypeptide(L)'
;MQNSQTVDDETLQHMFSKFRSKESNPNGYSRKLQFWMDSIRNLVYSKGNPIFTLGQLKQEFQWKNYIPACLDHVIFEMLKSGIIMTRTEYENSLYGWFYKNLQKILRESWNYIFPHNDEREIEYVYVALVKSLGEQILCKVQKLSLDSTISGNVISWNELRREIADICPVKRALDLVLSYLQSVRLVSSYQTDDAETLLKFCLSSENLYPEITDIDISIYKIQKLTAKLQTEVELFNEALSKYAVLFYMFIVILFNTVEFYFF
;
A
#
# COMPACT_ATOMS: atom_id res chain seq x y z
N MET A 1 -7.36 -1.61 -42.95
CA MET A 1 -7.02 -2.75 -42.05
C MET A 1 -5.65 -3.27 -42.44
N GLN A 2 -4.92 -3.82 -41.46
CA GLN A 2 -3.58 -4.45 -41.52
C GLN A 2 -2.36 -3.54 -41.31
N ASN A 3 -1.89 -3.54 -40.05
CA ASN A 3 -0.51 -3.88 -39.70
C ASN A 3 -0.45 -4.22 -38.20
N SER A 4 -0.98 -5.39 -37.83
CA SER A 4 -0.69 -5.99 -36.53
C SER A 4 0.67 -6.67 -36.64
N GLN A 5 1.70 -6.08 -36.04
CA GLN A 5 3.00 -6.69 -35.84
C GLN A 5 2.80 -8.01 -35.06
N THR A 6 2.80 -9.13 -35.78
CA THR A 6 2.98 -10.46 -35.19
C THR A 6 4.44 -10.52 -34.74
N VAL A 7 4.70 -10.42 -33.44
CA VAL A 7 6.01 -10.77 -32.88
C VAL A 7 6.26 -12.22 -33.29
N ASP A 8 7.30 -12.45 -34.10
CA ASP A 8 7.62 -13.78 -34.65
C ASP A 8 7.77 -14.80 -33.52
N ASP A 9 7.10 -15.94 -33.63
CA ASP A 9 7.09 -17.00 -32.61
C ASP A 9 8.53 -17.48 -32.28
N GLU A 10 9.44 -17.42 -33.24
CA GLU A 10 10.88 -17.71 -33.07
C GLU A 10 11.59 -16.67 -32.17
N THR A 11 11.22 -15.41 -32.31
CA THR A 11 11.76 -14.32 -31.48
C THR A 11 11.29 -14.47 -30.04
N LEU A 12 10.02 -14.84 -29.83
CA LEU A 12 9.47 -15.16 -28.51
C LEU A 12 10.15 -16.39 -27.91
N GLN A 13 10.34 -17.47 -28.67
CA GLN A 13 11.03 -18.66 -28.17
C GLN A 13 12.48 -18.38 -27.78
N HIS A 14 13.19 -17.54 -28.55
CA HIS A 14 14.51 -17.06 -28.19
C HIS A 14 14.51 -16.26 -26.89
N MET A 15 13.50 -15.41 -26.65
CA MET A 15 13.38 -14.63 -25.41
C MET A 15 13.07 -15.49 -24.18
N PHE A 16 12.34 -16.60 -24.33
CA PHE A 16 11.96 -17.52 -23.25
C PHE A 16 13.02 -18.59 -22.94
N SER A 17 13.96 -18.82 -23.86
CA SER A 17 15.07 -19.76 -23.70
C SER A 17 16.05 -19.36 -22.58
N LYS A 18 16.87 -20.29 -22.08
CA LYS A 18 17.95 -19.98 -21.11
C LYS A 18 18.93 -18.94 -21.67
N PHE A 19 19.61 -18.19 -20.80
CA PHE A 19 20.70 -17.31 -21.25
C PHE A 19 21.83 -18.15 -21.86
N ARG A 20 22.36 -17.68 -23.00
CA ARG A 20 23.64 -18.19 -23.53
C ARG A 20 24.79 -17.62 -22.69
N SER A 21 25.95 -18.29 -22.67
CA SER A 21 27.12 -17.81 -21.92
C SER A 21 27.44 -16.35 -22.28
N LYS A 22 27.71 -15.53 -21.26
CA LYS A 22 28.08 -14.11 -21.37
C LYS A 22 29.30 -13.91 -22.28
N GLU A 23 30.15 -14.92 -22.37
CA GLU A 23 31.38 -14.96 -23.19
C GLU A 23 31.10 -15.13 -24.69
N SER A 24 29.96 -15.74 -25.05
CA SER A 24 29.61 -16.04 -26.45
C SER A 24 28.82 -14.92 -27.14
N ASN A 25 28.08 -14.10 -26.37
CA ASN A 25 27.37 -12.93 -26.91
C ASN A 25 27.05 -11.89 -25.80
N PRO A 26 28.00 -11.00 -25.45
CA PRO A 26 27.80 -10.04 -24.35
C PRO A 26 26.69 -9.02 -24.62
N ASN A 27 26.52 -8.60 -25.88
CA ASN A 27 25.51 -7.59 -26.27
C ASN A 27 24.09 -8.17 -26.27
N GLY A 28 23.91 -9.39 -26.81
CA GLY A 28 22.61 -10.08 -26.81
C GLY A 28 22.18 -10.51 -25.40
N TYR A 29 23.13 -10.93 -24.57
CA TYR A 29 22.90 -11.21 -23.16
C TYR A 29 22.38 -9.98 -22.41
N SER A 30 23.07 -8.84 -22.56
CA SER A 30 22.73 -7.60 -21.85
C SER A 30 21.36 -7.06 -22.29
N ARG A 31 21.07 -7.10 -23.59
CA ARG A 31 19.77 -6.66 -24.13
C ARG A 31 18.61 -7.52 -23.63
N LYS A 32 18.79 -8.85 -23.59
CA LYS A 32 17.78 -9.78 -23.08
C LYS A 32 17.57 -9.60 -21.57
N LEU A 33 18.65 -9.38 -20.82
CA LEU A 33 18.58 -9.14 -19.37
C LEU A 33 17.82 -7.84 -19.06
N GLN A 34 18.15 -6.74 -19.74
CA GLN A 34 17.48 -5.46 -19.57
C GLN A 34 15.99 -5.55 -19.92
N PHE A 35 15.64 -6.21 -21.04
CA PHE A 35 14.24 -6.42 -21.40
C PHE A 35 13.43 -7.11 -20.28
N TRP A 36 13.98 -8.18 -19.68
CA TRP A 36 13.29 -8.90 -18.61
C TRP A 36 13.25 -8.10 -17.31
N MET A 37 14.32 -7.36 -16.97
CA MET A 37 14.33 -6.45 -15.81
C MET A 37 13.28 -5.35 -15.95
N ASP A 38 13.16 -4.76 -17.14
CA ASP A 38 12.16 -3.74 -17.46
C ASP A 38 10.75 -4.32 -17.45
N SER A 39 10.56 -5.55 -17.93
CA SER A 39 9.28 -6.26 -17.90
C SER A 39 8.82 -6.53 -16.46
N ILE A 40 9.72 -7.02 -15.60
CA ILE A 40 9.45 -7.24 -14.16
C ILE A 40 9.12 -5.90 -13.49
N ARG A 41 9.89 -4.85 -13.78
CA ARG A 41 9.61 -3.50 -13.27
C ARG A 41 8.20 -3.06 -13.65
N ASN A 42 7.85 -3.11 -14.93
CA ASN A 42 6.54 -2.68 -15.41
C ASN A 42 5.40 -3.48 -14.76
N LEU A 43 5.57 -4.79 -14.61
CA LEU A 43 4.60 -5.65 -13.94
C LEU A 43 4.40 -5.23 -12.47
N VAL A 44 5.49 -5.10 -11.73
CA VAL A 44 5.50 -4.73 -10.30
C VAL A 44 4.89 -3.34 -10.06
N TYR A 45 5.22 -2.37 -10.92
CA TYR A 45 4.62 -1.02 -10.88
C TYR A 45 3.15 -1.02 -11.26
N SER A 46 2.76 -1.78 -12.29
CA SER A 46 1.35 -1.85 -12.73
C SER A 46 0.44 -2.46 -11.66
N LYS A 47 0.96 -3.40 -10.86
CA LYS A 47 0.25 -4.02 -9.75
C LYS A 47 0.29 -3.22 -8.44
N GLY A 48 1.18 -2.22 -8.34
CA GLY A 48 1.41 -1.47 -7.10
C GLY A 48 1.87 -2.34 -5.92
N ASN A 49 2.45 -3.53 -6.19
CA ASN A 49 2.88 -4.47 -5.16
C ASN A 49 4.38 -4.75 -5.30
N PRO A 50 5.23 -4.29 -4.36
CA PRO A 50 6.66 -4.52 -4.39
C PRO A 50 7.07 -5.96 -4.03
N ILE A 51 6.15 -6.79 -3.54
CA ILE A 51 6.40 -8.16 -3.13
C ILE A 51 5.95 -9.11 -4.23
N PHE A 52 6.84 -9.99 -4.67
CA PHE A 52 6.53 -11.00 -5.69
C PHE A 52 7.36 -12.26 -5.48
N THR A 53 6.88 -13.38 -6.02
CA THR A 53 7.63 -14.65 -6.04
C THR A 53 8.04 -15.04 -7.46
N LEU A 54 9.03 -15.93 -7.58
CA LEU A 54 9.44 -16.45 -8.89
C LEU A 54 8.31 -17.23 -9.58
N GLY A 55 7.48 -17.98 -8.83
CA GLY A 55 6.33 -18.69 -9.38
C GLY A 55 5.28 -17.74 -9.94
N GLN A 56 4.98 -16.64 -9.25
CA GLN A 56 4.10 -15.59 -9.75
C GLN A 56 4.62 -14.98 -11.05
N LEU A 57 5.92 -14.63 -11.12
CA LEU A 57 6.50 -14.12 -12.36
C LEU A 57 6.40 -15.12 -13.51
N LYS A 58 6.65 -16.41 -13.24
CA LYS A 58 6.57 -17.48 -14.25
C LYS A 58 5.14 -17.65 -14.79
N GLN A 59 4.13 -17.47 -13.94
CA GLN A 59 2.71 -17.51 -14.35
C GLN A 59 2.31 -16.25 -15.14
N GLU A 60 2.70 -15.06 -14.68
CA GLU A 60 2.35 -13.78 -15.31
C GLU A 60 3.01 -13.59 -16.68
N PHE A 61 4.25 -14.07 -16.83
CA PHE A 61 4.97 -14.04 -18.10
C PHE A 61 4.78 -15.32 -18.93
N GLN A 62 3.89 -16.22 -18.51
CA GLN A 62 3.55 -17.40 -19.31
C GLN A 62 2.88 -16.95 -20.60
N TRP A 63 3.40 -17.42 -21.73
CA TRP A 63 2.78 -17.19 -23.03
C TRP A 63 2.41 -18.53 -23.65
N LYS A 64 1.11 -18.74 -23.86
CA LYS A 64 0.53 -20.04 -24.23
C LYS A 64 0.97 -21.13 -23.22
N ASN A 65 1.85 -22.04 -23.62
CA ASN A 65 2.42 -23.11 -22.78
C ASN A 65 3.92 -22.92 -22.47
N TYR A 66 4.50 -21.77 -22.84
CA TYR A 66 5.91 -21.49 -22.61
C TYR A 66 6.10 -20.71 -21.31
N ILE A 67 6.88 -21.29 -20.39
CA ILE A 67 7.34 -20.64 -19.17
C ILE A 67 8.77 -20.14 -19.43
N PRO A 68 9.10 -18.88 -19.11
CA PRO A 68 10.42 -18.35 -19.41
C PRO A 68 11.45 -18.97 -18.46
N ALA A 69 12.28 -19.88 -18.97
CA ALA A 69 13.33 -20.56 -18.23
C ALA A 69 14.52 -19.64 -17.89
N CYS A 70 14.54 -18.43 -18.43
CA CYS A 70 15.53 -17.41 -18.15
C CYS A 70 15.26 -16.61 -16.88
N LEU A 71 14.03 -16.63 -16.34
CA LEU A 71 13.67 -15.80 -15.18
C LEU A 71 14.51 -16.10 -13.94
N ASP A 72 14.86 -17.36 -13.70
CA ASP A 72 15.74 -17.76 -12.59
C ASP A 72 17.08 -17.00 -12.63
N HIS A 73 17.64 -16.83 -13.84
CA HIS A 73 18.88 -16.10 -14.06
C HIS A 73 18.71 -14.58 -13.96
N VAL A 74 17.57 -14.05 -14.41
CA VAL A 74 17.24 -12.62 -14.26
C VAL A 74 17.14 -12.26 -12.78
N ILE A 75 16.46 -13.07 -11.97
CA ILE A 75 16.34 -12.87 -10.52
C ILE A 75 17.71 -12.91 -9.84
N PHE A 76 18.58 -13.84 -10.22
CA PHE A 76 19.94 -13.89 -9.70
C PHE A 76 20.73 -12.60 -9.98
N GLU A 77 20.68 -12.08 -11.21
CA GLU A 77 21.35 -10.82 -11.57
C GLU A 77 20.71 -9.61 -10.88
N MET A 78 19.38 -9.59 -10.70
CA MET A 78 18.67 -8.54 -9.97
C MET A 78 19.01 -8.53 -8.47
N LEU A 79 19.18 -9.71 -7.85
CA LEU A 79 19.66 -9.85 -6.47
C LEU A 79 21.09 -9.34 -6.33
N LYS A 80 21.98 -9.77 -7.25
CA LYS A 80 23.39 -9.38 -7.24
C LYS A 80 23.59 -7.87 -7.44
N SER A 81 22.72 -7.23 -8.22
CA SER A 81 22.73 -5.77 -8.43
C SER A 81 22.01 -4.98 -7.33
N GLY A 82 21.34 -5.65 -6.38
CA GLY A 82 20.59 -5.01 -5.30
C GLY A 82 19.31 -4.31 -5.75
N ILE A 83 18.84 -4.56 -6.99
CA ILE A 83 17.55 -4.06 -7.48
C ILE A 83 16.41 -4.71 -6.70
N ILE A 84 16.59 -5.99 -6.39
CA ILE A 84 15.68 -6.78 -5.55
C ILE A 84 16.46 -7.37 -4.40
N MET A 85 15.77 -7.64 -3.30
CA MET A 85 16.32 -8.36 -2.15
C MET A 85 15.37 -9.48 -1.78
N THR A 86 15.87 -10.55 -1.17
CA THR A 86 14.97 -11.47 -0.49
C THR A 86 14.28 -10.73 0.65
N ARG A 87 13.08 -11.16 1.00
CA ARG A 87 12.33 -10.51 2.09
C ARG A 87 13.13 -10.48 3.39
N THR A 88 13.80 -11.58 3.74
CA THR A 88 14.62 -11.68 4.95
C THR A 88 15.82 -10.75 4.91
N GLU A 89 16.52 -10.63 3.78
CA GLU A 89 17.63 -9.68 3.62
C GLU A 89 17.16 -8.24 3.68
N TYR A 90 16.03 -7.93 3.03
CA TYR A 90 15.45 -6.59 3.06
C TYR A 90 15.08 -6.21 4.48
N GLU A 91 14.36 -7.07 5.19
CA GLU A 91 14.03 -6.90 6.61
C GLU A 91 15.32 -6.68 7.43
N ASN A 92 16.30 -7.59 7.34
CA ASN A 92 17.57 -7.44 8.06
C ASN A 92 18.30 -6.12 7.74
N SER A 93 18.22 -5.64 6.50
CA SER A 93 18.80 -4.34 6.10
C SER A 93 18.12 -3.15 6.77
N LEU A 94 16.82 -3.25 7.05
CA LEU A 94 16.06 -2.23 7.80
C LEU A 94 16.37 -2.29 9.31
N TYR A 95 16.58 -3.49 9.86
CA TYR A 95 16.62 -3.73 11.31
C TYR A 95 18.04 -3.69 11.95
N GLY A 96 19.12 -3.57 11.17
CA GLY A 96 20.52 -3.66 11.64
C GLY A 96 20.99 -2.62 12.67
N TRP A 97 20.33 -1.46 12.79
CA TRP A 97 20.65 -0.41 13.80
C TRP A 97 19.55 -0.20 14.85
N PHE A 98 18.28 -0.54 14.55
CA PHE A 98 17.12 -0.17 15.36
C PHE A 98 16.63 -1.24 16.35
N TYR A 99 17.26 -2.43 16.36
CA TYR A 99 16.84 -3.59 17.15
C TYR A 99 16.81 -3.38 18.68
N LYS A 100 17.62 -2.47 19.25
CA LYS A 100 17.69 -2.29 20.71
C LYS A 100 16.49 -1.56 21.33
N ASN A 101 15.78 -0.72 20.58
CA ASN A 101 14.68 0.10 21.13
C ASN A 101 13.28 -0.41 20.73
N LEU A 102 13.15 -1.16 19.62
CA LEU A 102 11.86 -1.61 19.10
C LEU A 102 11.31 -2.89 19.77
N GLN A 103 12.18 -3.74 20.33
CA GLN A 103 11.79 -5.01 20.98
C GLN A 103 10.80 -4.82 22.14
N LYS A 104 10.72 -3.63 22.73
CA LYS A 104 9.89 -3.35 23.90
C LYS A 104 8.46 -2.91 23.56
N ILE A 105 8.21 -2.39 22.36
CA ILE A 105 6.94 -1.73 22.02
C ILE A 105 6.06 -2.59 21.11
N LEU A 106 6.65 -3.45 20.27
CA LEU A 106 5.94 -4.16 19.21
C LEU A 106 5.81 -5.68 19.45
N ARG A 107 6.00 -6.14 20.69
CA ARG A 107 6.10 -7.57 21.02
C ARG A 107 4.78 -8.33 20.91
N GLU A 108 3.64 -7.65 21.01
CA GLU A 108 2.33 -8.33 21.08
C GLU A 108 1.57 -8.33 19.74
N SER A 109 1.68 -7.27 18.95
CA SER A 109 1.01 -7.17 17.63
C SER A 109 1.72 -7.99 16.55
N TRP A 110 3.01 -8.27 16.71
CA TRP A 110 3.82 -8.92 15.67
C TRP A 110 3.62 -10.44 15.66
N ASN A 111 3.47 -11.09 16.83
CA ASN A 111 3.26 -12.56 16.90
C ASN A 111 2.01 -13.07 16.16
N TYR A 112 1.02 -12.20 15.88
CA TYR A 112 -0.17 -12.53 15.09
C TYR A 112 -0.05 -12.21 13.59
N ILE A 113 0.92 -11.38 13.19
CA ILE A 113 1.10 -10.92 11.80
C ILE A 113 2.11 -11.80 11.03
N PHE A 114 2.96 -12.54 11.74
CA PHE A 114 3.91 -13.49 11.15
C PHE A 114 3.48 -14.95 11.41
N PRO A 115 2.43 -15.45 10.74
CA PRO A 115 2.34 -16.89 10.57
C PRO A 115 3.58 -17.29 9.78
N HIS A 116 4.32 -18.27 10.29
CA HIS A 116 5.30 -19.04 9.52
C HIS A 116 4.58 -19.55 8.27
N ASN A 117 4.73 -18.85 7.14
CA ASN A 117 4.25 -19.34 5.87
C ASN A 117 5.34 -20.25 5.30
N ASP A 118 4.97 -21.53 5.25
CA ASP A 118 5.47 -22.64 4.44
C ASP A 118 6.76 -22.38 3.64
N GLU A 119 7.78 -23.18 3.93
CA GLU A 119 9.19 -23.12 3.50
C GLU A 119 9.43 -23.27 1.98
N ARG A 120 8.46 -23.05 1.09
CA ARG A 120 8.53 -23.49 -0.31
C ARG A 120 8.66 -22.40 -1.38
N GLU A 121 8.41 -21.12 -1.09
CA GLU A 121 8.57 -20.07 -2.10
C GLU A 121 9.23 -18.80 -1.55
N ILE A 122 10.37 -18.43 -2.14
CA ILE A 122 11.14 -17.24 -1.75
C ILE A 122 10.39 -15.99 -2.23
N GLU A 123 10.02 -15.12 -1.28
CA GLU A 123 9.48 -13.79 -1.56
C GLU A 123 10.62 -12.80 -1.83
N TYR A 124 10.50 -12.05 -2.93
CA TYR A 124 11.41 -10.99 -3.32
C TYR A 124 10.74 -9.62 -3.16
N VAL A 125 11.54 -8.62 -2.79
CA VAL A 125 11.13 -7.24 -2.62
C VAL A 125 11.80 -6.37 -3.66
N TYR A 126 11.02 -5.63 -4.45
CA TYR A 126 11.52 -4.62 -5.38
C TYR A 126 11.82 -3.30 -4.66
N VAL A 127 13.08 -3.09 -4.28
CA VAL A 127 13.51 -2.02 -3.36
C VAL A 127 13.11 -0.63 -3.85
N ALA A 128 13.28 -0.35 -5.14
CA ALA A 128 12.98 0.98 -5.69
C ALA A 128 11.48 1.32 -5.68
N LEU A 129 10.60 0.32 -5.80
CA LEU A 129 9.15 0.55 -5.72
C LEU A 129 8.76 0.85 -4.26
N VAL A 130 9.35 0.17 -3.28
CA VAL A 130 9.09 0.47 -1.85
C VAL A 130 9.41 1.93 -1.54
N LYS A 131 10.54 2.43 -2.05
CA LYS A 131 10.93 3.84 -1.90
C LYS A 131 9.95 4.79 -2.58
N SER A 132 9.61 4.52 -3.84
CA SER A 132 8.66 5.34 -4.61
C SER A 132 7.26 5.37 -3.97
N LEU A 133 6.77 4.24 -3.47
CA LEU A 133 5.51 4.18 -2.73
C LEU A 133 5.59 4.99 -1.43
N GLY A 134 6.72 4.93 -0.71
CA GLY A 134 6.94 5.74 0.49
C GLY A 134 6.86 7.24 0.20
N GLU A 135 7.50 7.70 -0.87
CA GLU A 135 7.45 9.11 -1.32
C GLU A 135 6.03 9.54 -1.71
N GLN A 136 5.28 8.68 -2.40
CA GLN A 136 3.89 8.96 -2.78
C GLN A 136 2.98 9.06 -1.56
N ILE A 137 3.14 8.17 -0.57
CA ILE A 137 2.40 8.21 0.69
C ILE A 137 2.72 9.52 1.44
N LEU A 138 3.99 9.89 1.54
CA LEU A 138 4.41 11.16 2.17
C LEU A 138 3.78 12.37 1.48
N CYS A 139 3.81 12.43 0.15
CA CYS A 139 3.18 13.50 -0.61
C CYS A 139 1.66 13.55 -0.40
N LYS A 140 0.98 12.40 -0.35
CA LYS A 140 -0.46 12.32 -0.09
C LYS A 140 -0.79 12.83 1.31
N VAL A 141 -0.08 12.35 2.33
CA VAL A 141 -0.25 12.79 3.73
C VAL A 141 0.03 14.29 3.88
N GLN A 142 1.05 14.81 3.19
CA GLN A 142 1.35 16.23 3.20
C GLN A 142 0.19 17.08 2.63
N LYS A 143 -0.42 16.64 1.53
CA LYS A 143 -1.60 17.31 0.96
C LYS A 143 -2.79 17.27 1.92
N LEU A 144 -3.06 16.11 2.53
CA LEU A 144 -4.14 15.95 3.51
C LEU A 144 -3.93 16.82 4.77
N SER A 145 -2.67 17.02 5.18
CA SER A 145 -2.34 17.91 6.29
C SER A 145 -2.55 19.39 5.94
N LEU A 146 -2.28 19.80 4.69
CA LEU A 146 -2.51 21.17 4.21
C LEU A 146 -4.01 21.50 4.08
N ASP A 147 -4.84 20.52 3.73
CA ASP A 147 -6.28 20.68 3.52
C ASP A 147 -7.10 20.71 4.83
N SER A 148 -6.45 20.86 5.99
CA SER A 148 -7.01 21.23 7.30
C SER A 148 -7.79 20.19 8.12
N THR A 149 -7.99 18.96 7.63
CA THR A 149 -8.61 17.87 8.43
C THR A 149 -7.64 17.22 9.42
N ILE A 150 -6.35 17.14 9.07
CA ILE A 150 -5.32 16.48 9.89
C ILE A 150 -4.47 17.54 10.57
N SER A 151 -4.87 17.96 11.77
CA SER A 151 -4.07 18.85 12.61
C SER A 151 -2.96 18.02 13.26
N GLY A 152 -1.70 18.27 12.91
CA GLY A 152 -0.55 17.74 13.64
C GLY A 152 0.19 16.55 13.03
N ASN A 153 -0.02 16.25 11.74
CA ASN A 153 0.67 15.18 11.01
C ASN A 153 0.45 13.77 11.60
N VAL A 154 -0.55 13.61 12.47
CA VAL A 154 -0.91 12.34 13.10
C VAL A 154 -2.15 11.77 12.42
N ILE A 155 -2.06 10.55 11.91
CA ILE A 155 -3.13 9.83 11.24
C ILE A 155 -3.22 8.41 11.77
N SER A 156 -4.42 7.86 11.86
CA SER A 156 -4.57 6.44 12.26
C SER A 156 -4.18 5.51 11.13
N TRP A 157 -3.71 4.31 11.47
CA TRP A 157 -3.41 3.25 10.49
C TRP A 157 -4.58 2.97 9.53
N ASN A 158 -5.79 2.88 10.09
CA ASN A 158 -6.99 2.55 9.34
C ASN A 158 -7.38 3.68 8.39
N GLU A 159 -7.22 4.92 8.82
CA GLU A 159 -7.49 6.10 8.00
C GLU A 159 -6.46 6.24 6.89
N LEU A 160 -5.17 6.12 7.20
CA LEU A 160 -4.11 6.09 6.21
C LEU A 160 -4.40 5.04 5.14
N ARG A 161 -4.77 3.82 5.54
CA ARG A 161 -5.12 2.73 4.62
C ARG A 161 -6.30 3.08 3.70
N ARG A 162 -7.30 3.82 4.19
CA ARG A 162 -8.42 4.28 3.34
C ARG A 162 -7.94 5.31 2.33
N GLU A 163 -7.12 6.27 2.76
CA GLU A 163 -6.66 7.39 1.93
C GLU A 163 -5.65 7.02 0.85
N ILE A 164 -4.92 5.91 1.03
CA ILE A 164 -3.91 5.42 0.08
C ILE A 164 -4.30 4.11 -0.60
N ALA A 165 -5.56 3.69 -0.48
CA ALA A 165 -6.05 2.46 -1.11
C ALA A 165 -5.89 2.48 -2.64
N ASP A 166 -5.85 3.67 -3.24
CA ASP A 166 -5.55 3.94 -4.65
C ASP A 166 -4.07 3.71 -5.00
N ILE A 167 -3.16 4.02 -4.09
CA ILE A 167 -1.69 3.94 -4.30
C ILE A 167 -1.15 2.55 -3.93
N CYS A 168 -1.59 1.99 -2.80
CA CYS A 168 -1.09 0.74 -2.26
C CYS A 168 -2.25 -0.10 -1.69
N PRO A 169 -2.97 -0.85 -2.54
CA PRO A 169 -4.15 -1.61 -2.11
C PRO A 169 -3.76 -2.82 -1.23
N VAL A 170 -2.53 -3.32 -1.37
CA VAL A 170 -2.07 -4.53 -0.69
C VAL A 170 -1.57 -4.19 0.71
N LYS A 171 -2.26 -4.70 1.74
CA LYS A 171 -1.88 -4.49 3.16
C LYS A 171 -0.41 -4.85 3.44
N ARG A 172 0.05 -6.01 2.98
CA ARG A 172 1.44 -6.47 3.19
C ARG A 172 2.48 -5.55 2.55
N ALA A 173 2.15 -4.96 1.40
CA ALA A 173 3.02 -3.99 0.73
C ALA A 173 3.08 -2.68 1.53
N LEU A 174 1.93 -2.24 2.05
CA LEU A 174 1.85 -1.06 2.89
C LEU A 174 2.69 -1.19 4.17
N ASP A 175 2.57 -2.32 4.88
CA ASP A 175 3.36 -2.65 6.07
C ASP A 175 4.88 -2.55 5.79
N LEU A 176 5.31 -3.05 4.63
CA LEU A 176 6.70 -3.02 4.19
C LEU A 176 7.18 -1.59 3.91
N VAL A 177 6.37 -0.79 3.21
CA VAL A 177 6.68 0.61 2.90
C VAL A 177 6.78 1.45 4.17
N LEU A 178 5.93 1.22 5.16
CA LEU A 178 6.01 1.94 6.43
C LEU A 178 7.19 1.50 7.29
N SER A 179 7.53 0.21 7.27
CA SER A 179 8.77 -0.26 7.90
C SER A 179 9.99 0.44 7.30
N TYR A 180 10.00 0.64 5.97
CA TYR A 180 11.00 1.46 5.31
C TYR A 180 10.97 2.91 5.79
N LEU A 181 9.81 3.58 5.78
CA LEU A 181 9.67 4.98 6.22
C LEU A 181 10.10 5.20 7.67
N GLN A 182 9.84 4.22 8.55
CA GLN A 182 10.29 4.23 9.94
C GLN A 182 11.81 4.08 10.04
N SER A 183 12.42 3.19 9.25
CA SER A 183 13.88 3.01 9.21
C SER A 183 14.61 4.29 8.80
N VAL A 184 14.02 5.08 7.89
CA VAL A 184 14.55 6.37 7.44
C VAL A 184 14.10 7.55 8.31
N ARG A 185 13.44 7.28 9.45
CA ARG A 185 13.01 8.28 10.43
C ARG A 185 11.99 9.30 9.93
N LEU A 186 11.24 8.97 8.88
CA LEU A 186 10.20 9.83 8.32
C LEU A 186 8.83 9.60 8.97
N VAL A 187 8.65 8.47 9.65
CA VAL A 187 7.41 8.10 10.34
C VAL A 187 7.71 7.54 11.72
N SER A 188 6.90 7.90 12.70
CA SER A 188 6.83 7.24 13.99
C SER A 188 5.44 6.65 14.23
N SER A 189 5.37 5.62 15.07
CA SER A 189 4.12 4.96 15.42
C SER A 189 3.91 4.95 16.92
N TYR A 190 2.67 5.17 17.35
CA TYR A 190 2.24 5.06 18.74
C TYR A 190 0.98 4.19 18.81
N GLN A 191 0.94 3.25 19.75
CA GLN A 191 -0.25 2.45 20.01
C GLN A 191 -1.00 3.08 21.17
N THR A 192 -2.26 3.42 20.94
CA THR A 192 -3.15 3.95 21.97
C THR A 192 -3.63 2.84 22.90
N ASP A 193 -4.15 3.24 24.06
CA ASP A 193 -4.80 2.34 25.02
C ASP A 193 -5.96 1.54 24.38
N ASP A 194 -6.58 2.11 23.35
CA ASP A 194 -7.68 1.48 22.58
C ASP A 194 -7.18 0.47 21.52
N ALA A 195 -5.91 0.08 21.56
CA ALA A 195 -5.23 -0.76 20.57
C ALA A 195 -5.23 -0.20 19.13
N GLU A 196 -5.39 1.12 18.97
CA GLU A 196 -5.28 1.79 17.67
C GLU A 196 -3.85 2.26 17.43
N THR A 197 -3.32 2.04 16.22
CA THR A 197 -1.99 2.55 15.85
C THR A 197 -2.12 3.91 15.18
N LEU A 198 -1.51 4.92 15.81
CA LEU A 198 -1.32 6.26 15.27
C LEU A 198 0.05 6.35 14.61
N LEU A 199 0.11 7.07 13.49
CA LEU A 199 1.31 7.34 12.73
C LEU A 199 1.53 8.84 12.65
N LYS A 200 2.73 9.29 13.02
CA LYS A 200 3.14 10.69 12.85
C LYS A 200 4.17 10.81 11.75
N PHE A 201 3.86 11.61 10.75
CA PHE A 201 4.73 11.85 9.59
C PHE A 201 5.59 13.10 9.82
N CYS A 202 6.87 13.00 9.50
CA CYS A 202 7.77 14.15 9.49
C CYS A 202 7.54 14.94 8.20
N LEU A 203 6.77 16.04 8.29
CA LEU A 203 6.46 16.92 7.15
C LEU A 203 7.34 18.18 7.10
N SER A 204 8.18 18.41 8.12
CA SER A 204 9.10 19.55 8.18
C SER A 204 10.51 19.15 7.74
N SER A 205 11.25 20.08 7.14
CA SER A 205 12.65 19.90 6.73
C SER A 205 13.63 19.81 7.90
N GLU A 206 13.16 20.05 9.13
CA GLU A 206 13.94 19.82 10.34
C GLU A 206 14.03 18.31 10.57
N ASN A 207 15.23 17.77 10.34
CA ASN A 207 15.60 16.35 10.26
C ASN A 207 15.51 15.60 11.62
N LEU A 208 14.53 15.94 12.44
CA LEU A 208 14.26 15.37 13.74
C LEU A 208 13.25 14.25 13.57
N TYR A 209 13.53 13.11 14.19
CA TYR A 209 12.60 11.98 14.24
C TYR A 209 11.28 12.47 14.87
N PRO A 210 10.12 12.28 14.22
CA PRO A 210 8.87 12.82 14.73
C PRO A 210 8.50 12.08 16.02
N GLU A 211 8.50 12.76 17.16
CA GLU A 211 8.01 12.19 18.42
C GLU A 211 6.51 12.46 18.54
N ILE A 212 5.74 11.42 18.90
CA ILE A 212 4.30 11.55 19.21
C ILE A 212 4.20 12.01 20.65
N THR A 213 3.65 13.21 20.86
CA THR A 213 3.48 13.83 22.17
C THR A 213 2.08 13.59 22.73
N ASP A 214 1.91 13.76 24.05
CA ASP A 214 0.59 13.66 24.70
C ASP A 214 -0.42 14.69 24.15
N ILE A 215 0.08 15.84 23.68
CA ILE A 215 -0.72 16.86 23.02
C ILE A 215 -1.26 16.34 21.69
N ASP A 216 -0.42 15.68 20.88
CA ASP A 216 -0.84 15.09 19.61
C ASP A 216 -1.93 14.03 19.81
N ILE A 217 -1.77 13.18 20.83
CA ILE A 217 -2.76 12.15 21.19
C ILE A 217 -4.07 12.80 21.62
N SER A 218 -4.01 13.87 22.41
CA SER A 218 -5.18 14.61 22.88
C SER A 218 -5.92 15.29 21.73
N ILE A 219 -5.19 15.94 20.81
CA ILE A 219 -5.77 16.55 19.60
C ILE A 219 -6.46 15.48 18.76
N TYR A 220 -5.79 14.36 18.47
CA TYR A 220 -6.36 13.26 17.70
C TYR A 220 -7.65 12.72 18.35
N LYS A 221 -7.64 12.47 19.67
CA LYS A 221 -8.84 12.01 20.40
C LYS A 221 -9.99 13.00 20.27
N ILE A 222 -9.73 14.31 20.43
CA ILE A 222 -10.75 15.36 20.29
C ILE A 222 -11.29 15.43 18.87
N GLN A 223 -10.43 15.36 17.85
CA GLN A 223 -10.86 15.37 16.45
C GLN A 223 -11.74 14.16 16.11
N LYS A 224 -11.32 12.96 16.54
CA LYS A 224 -12.07 11.73 16.36
C LYS A 224 -13.45 11.80 17.02
N LEU A 225 -13.53 12.35 18.24
CA LEU A 225 -14.79 12.58 18.94
C LEU A 225 -15.67 13.60 18.20
N THR A 226 -15.08 14.69 17.71
CA THR A 226 -15.79 15.73 16.96
C THR A 226 -16.39 15.17 15.67
N ALA A 227 -15.64 14.38 14.90
CA ALA A 227 -16.11 13.75 13.67
C ALA A 227 -17.26 12.75 13.93
N LYS A 228 -17.18 11.97 15.02
CA LYS A 228 -18.28 11.08 15.44
C LYS A 228 -19.54 11.87 15.78
N LEU A 229 -19.41 12.92 16.58
CA LEU A 229 -20.53 13.78 16.97
C LEU A 229 -21.18 14.44 15.75
N GLN A 230 -20.38 14.93 14.79
CA GLN A 230 -20.91 15.49 13.54
C GLN A 230 -21.74 14.46 12.76
N THR A 231 -21.23 13.24 12.63
CA THR A 231 -21.96 12.15 11.94
C THR A 231 -23.28 11.83 12.66
N GLU A 232 -23.29 11.77 13.99
CA GLU A 232 -24.52 11.54 14.76
C GLU A 232 -25.54 12.67 14.60
N VAL A 233 -25.07 13.93 14.58
CA VAL A 233 -25.93 15.10 14.32
C VAL A 233 -26.55 15.05 12.92
N GLU A 234 -25.78 14.67 11.90
CA GLU A 234 -26.27 14.51 10.53
C GLU A 234 -27.33 13.43 10.43
N LEU A 235 -27.10 12.26 11.03
CA LEU A 235 -28.07 11.16 11.07
C LEU A 235 -29.35 11.56 11.80
N PHE A 236 -29.22 12.30 12.91
CA PHE A 236 -30.37 12.79 13.65
C PHE A 236 -31.19 13.81 12.84
N ASN A 237 -30.52 14.73 12.15
CA ASN A 237 -31.18 15.70 11.27
C ASN A 237 -31.89 15.01 10.09
N GLU A 238 -31.28 13.99 9.50
CA GLU A 238 -31.91 13.19 8.44
C GLU A 238 -33.17 12.50 8.96
N ALA A 239 -33.12 11.91 10.16
CA ALA A 239 -34.29 11.28 10.79
C ALA A 239 -35.41 12.30 11.04
N LEU A 240 -35.09 13.48 11.59
CA LEU A 240 -36.07 14.56 11.79
C LEU A 240 -36.71 15.00 10.47
N SER A 241 -35.92 15.12 9.40
CA SER A 241 -36.44 15.47 8.07
C SER A 241 -37.45 14.44 7.56
N LYS A 242 -37.19 13.14 7.77
CA LYS A 242 -38.10 12.05 7.39
C LYS A 242 -39.40 12.12 8.20
N TYR A 243 -39.32 12.36 9.51
CA TYR A 243 -40.50 12.51 10.35
C TYR A 243 -41.33 13.74 9.98
N ALA A 244 -40.69 14.87 9.66
CA ALA A 244 -41.39 16.07 9.21
C ALA A 244 -42.18 15.83 7.90
N VAL A 245 -41.58 15.11 6.94
CA VAL A 245 -42.26 14.73 5.69
C VAL A 245 -43.43 13.78 5.95
N LEU A 246 -43.25 12.75 6.79
CA LEU A 246 -44.31 11.81 7.15
C LEU A 246 -45.46 12.50 7.88
N PHE A 247 -45.15 13.40 8.81
CA PHE A 247 -46.14 14.18 9.54
C PHE A 247 -46.92 15.11 8.61
N TYR A 248 -46.23 15.78 7.68
CA TYR A 248 -46.89 16.61 6.67
C TYR A 248 -47.81 15.78 5.76
N MET A 249 -47.36 14.61 5.27
CA MET A 249 -48.22 13.70 4.49
C MET A 249 -49.43 13.25 5.30
N PHE A 250 -49.26 12.94 6.59
CA PHE A 250 -50.37 12.53 7.47
C PHE A 250 -51.41 13.65 7.63
N ILE A 251 -50.98 14.91 7.83
CA ILE A 251 -51.89 16.07 7.87
C ILE A 251 -52.63 16.24 6.55
N VAL A 252 -51.93 16.16 5.41
CA VAL A 252 -52.55 16.30 4.07
C VAL A 252 -53.59 15.20 3.83
N ILE A 253 -53.29 13.96 4.20
CA ILE A 253 -54.24 12.84 4.09
C ILE A 253 -55.46 13.09 4.97
N LEU A 254 -55.26 13.49 6.24
CA LEU A 254 -56.36 13.81 7.16
C LEU A 254 -57.27 14.91 6.60
N PHE A 255 -56.70 16.02 6.10
CA PHE A 255 -57.49 17.12 5.52
C PHE A 255 -58.30 16.66 4.30
N ASN A 256 -57.68 15.94 3.36
CA ASN A 256 -58.39 15.44 2.17
C ASN A 256 -59.47 14.40 2.51
N THR A 257 -59.27 13.61 3.56
CA THR A 257 -60.24 12.59 3.98
C THR A 257 -61.45 13.24 4.66
N VAL A 258 -61.25 14.32 5.44
CA VAL A 258 -62.33 15.06 6.09
C VAL A 258 -63.19 15.82 5.08
N GLU A 259 -62.62 16.39 4.02
CA GLU A 259 -63.41 17.01 2.94
C GLU A 259 -64.28 15.99 2.18
N PHE A 260 -63.83 14.74 2.04
CA PHE A 260 -64.59 13.67 1.39
C PHE A 260 -65.81 13.17 2.19
N TYR A 261 -65.86 13.44 3.50
CA TYR A 261 -67.00 13.06 4.36
C TYR A 261 -68.05 14.18 4.54
N PHE A 262 -67.77 15.39 4.04
CA PHE A 262 -68.65 16.56 4.15
C PHE A 262 -69.34 16.95 2.82
N PHE A 263 -69.24 16.12 1.79
CA PHE A 263 -69.99 16.19 0.52
C PHE A 263 -70.79 14.91 0.31
#